data_AF-A0A5A7RQ63-F1
#
_entry.id   AF-A0A5A7RQ63-F1
#
_cell.length_a   1.000
_cell.length_b   1.000
_cell.length_c   1.000
_cell.angle_alpha   90.00
_cell.angle_beta   90.00
_cell.angle_gamma   90.00
#
_symmetry.space_group_name_H-M   'P 1'
#
loop_
_entity.id
_entity.type
_entity.pdbx_description
1 polymer ?
#
loop_
_entity_poly.entity_id
_entity_poly.type
_entity_poly.pdbx_seq_one_letter_code
_entity_poly.pdbx_strand_id
1 'polypeptide(L)'
;MGDKGDIESEVERIKDFIKEHPEFRKILRLAVEHERKGEGKEYYIGWEWSDVRCHPAKLVKCITNDICTISYKSNRYTCYKLLNRKAVEIALGMKEVN
;
A
#
# COMPACT_ATOMS: atom_id res chain seq x y z
N MET A 1 -19.22 -0.66 16.56
CA MET A 1 -19.75 -2.01 16.26
C MET A 1 -19.62 -2.17 14.76
N GLY A 2 -18.58 -2.87 14.30
CA GLY A 2 -18.26 -3.07 12.89
C GLY A 2 -16.89 -2.49 12.50
N ASP A 3 -15.79 -3.14 12.87
CA ASP A 3 -14.44 -2.70 12.44
C ASP A 3 -13.38 -3.82 12.41
N LYS A 4 -13.53 -4.89 13.21
CA LYS A 4 -12.52 -5.99 13.23
C LYS A 4 -12.65 -6.96 12.06
N GLY A 5 -13.88 -7.25 11.63
CA GLY A 5 -14.15 -8.21 10.54
C GLY A 5 -13.67 -7.73 9.17
N ASP A 6 -13.63 -6.41 8.97
CA ASP A 6 -13.21 -5.80 7.71
C ASP A 6 -11.69 -5.93 7.52
N ILE A 7 -10.89 -5.65 8.55
CA ILE A 7 -9.41 -5.73 8.45
C ILE A 7 -8.96 -7.18 8.19
N GLU A 8 -9.52 -8.16 8.89
CA GLU A 8 -9.14 -9.58 8.68
C GLU A 8 -9.46 -10.06 7.26
N SER A 9 -10.60 -9.64 6.72
CA SER A 9 -11.01 -9.95 5.35
C SER A 9 -10.10 -9.27 4.33
N GLU A 10 -9.72 -8.01 4.55
CA GLU A 10 -8.77 -7.29 3.71
C GLU A 10 -7.38 -7.94 3.73
N VAL A 11 -6.90 -8.34 4.91
CA VAL A 11 -5.62 -9.04 5.07
C VAL A 11 -5.59 -10.30 4.23
N GLU A 12 -6.64 -11.12 4.28
CA GLU A 12 -6.68 -12.38 3.52
C GLU A 12 -6.70 -12.12 2.02
N ARG A 13 -7.50 -11.14 1.56
CA ARG A 13 -7.52 -10.72 0.16
C ARG A 13 -6.15 -10.23 -0.32
N ILE A 14 -5.45 -9.43 0.49
CA ILE A 14 -4.12 -8.92 0.16
C ILE A 14 -3.10 -10.08 0.13
N LYS A 15 -3.20 -11.05 1.04
CA LYS A 15 -2.33 -12.24 1.01
C LYS A 15 -2.54 -13.04 -0.26
N ASP A 16 -3.79 -13.30 -0.65
CA ASP A 16 -4.10 -14.04 -1.87
C ASP A 16 -3.59 -13.30 -3.11
N PHE A 17 -3.79 -11.98 -3.18
CA PHE A 17 -3.20 -11.14 -4.21
C PHE A 17 -1.67 -11.27 -4.27
N ILE A 18 -0.98 -11.28 -3.12
CA ILE A 18 0.47 -11.47 -3.06
C ILE A 18 0.88 -12.88 -3.49
N LYS A 19 0.09 -13.92 -3.18
CA LYS A 19 0.36 -15.29 -3.63
C LYS A 19 0.22 -15.40 -5.16
N GLU A 20 -0.81 -14.78 -5.74
CA GLU A 20 -1.03 -14.74 -7.19
C GLU A 20 -0.02 -13.85 -7.92
N HIS A 21 0.44 -12.78 -7.27
CA HIS A 21 1.36 -11.79 -7.84
C HIS A 21 2.55 -11.51 -6.89
N PRO A 22 3.51 -12.45 -6.79
CA PRO A 22 4.59 -12.38 -5.81
C PRO A 22 5.50 -11.15 -5.99
N GLU A 23 5.58 -10.55 -7.17
CA GLU A 23 6.34 -9.33 -7.41
C GLU A 23 5.80 -8.12 -6.63
N PHE A 24 4.51 -8.10 -6.29
CA PHE A 24 3.89 -7.02 -5.54
C PHE A 24 4.28 -7.02 -4.08
N ARG A 25 4.77 -8.15 -3.55
CA ARG A 25 5.29 -8.22 -2.18
C ARG A 25 6.35 -7.15 -1.92
N LYS A 26 7.28 -6.96 -2.86
CA LYS A 26 8.35 -5.95 -2.73
C LYS A 26 7.80 -4.52 -2.85
N ILE A 27 6.83 -4.31 -3.74
CA ILE A 27 6.19 -3.02 -3.99
C ILE A 27 5.44 -2.57 -2.73
N LEU A 28 4.58 -3.43 -2.18
CA LEU A 28 3.80 -3.16 -0.98
C LEU A 28 4.68 -2.95 0.24
N ARG A 29 5.78 -3.71 0.36
CA ARG A 29 6.77 -3.49 1.42
C ARG A 29 7.36 -2.08 1.37
N LEU A 30 7.81 -1.64 0.19
CA LEU A 30 8.37 -0.30 0.01
C LEU A 30 7.30 0.78 0.27
N ALA A 31 6.06 0.56 -0.16
CA ALA A 31 4.94 1.47 0.11
C ALA A 31 4.73 1.67 1.62
N VAL A 32 4.69 0.58 2.39
CA VAL A 32 4.60 0.63 3.86
C VAL A 32 5.78 1.41 4.46
N GLU A 33 7.00 1.15 4.01
CA GLU A 33 8.19 1.86 4.50
C GLU A 33 8.12 3.37 4.21
N HIS A 34 7.62 3.77 3.05
CA HIS A 34 7.42 5.18 2.71
C HIS A 34 6.33 5.84 3.55
N GLU A 35 5.21 5.16 3.80
CA GLU A 35 4.16 5.68 4.68
C GLU A 35 4.62 5.79 6.13
N ARG A 36 5.38 4.83 6.64
CA ARG A 36 6.01 4.94 7.98
C ARG A 36 6.98 6.11 8.06
N LYS A 37 7.81 6.33 7.03
CA LYS A 37 8.72 7.50 6.97
C LYS A 37 7.98 8.83 6.77
N GLY A 38 6.76 8.79 6.24
CA GLY A 38 5.87 9.92 6.06
C GLY A 38 5.04 10.24 7.31
N GLU A 39 4.88 9.27 8.21
CA GLU A 39 4.13 9.42 9.45
C GLU A 39 4.75 10.54 10.31
N GLY A 40 3.92 11.46 10.77
CA GLY A 40 4.34 12.65 11.52
C GLY A 40 4.81 13.84 10.67
N LYS A 41 4.86 13.73 9.34
CA LYS A 41 5.15 14.88 8.46
C LYS A 41 3.85 15.56 8.01
N GLU A 42 3.72 16.84 8.33
CA GLU A 42 2.55 17.67 8.00
C GLU A 42 2.22 17.71 6.49
N TYR A 43 3.23 17.58 5.64
CA TYR A 43 3.10 17.68 4.17
C TYR A 43 3.19 16.33 3.44
N TYR A 44 2.96 15.20 4.12
CA TYR A 44 3.04 13.89 3.45
C TYR A 44 1.79 13.59 2.59
N ILE A 45 1.97 13.72 1.27
CA ILE A 45 0.92 13.51 0.27
C ILE A 45 0.89 12.10 -0.32
N GLY A 46 1.81 11.21 0.06
CA GLY A 46 1.90 9.82 -0.41
C GLY A 46 3.25 9.48 -1.04
N TRP A 47 3.33 8.31 -1.67
CA TRP A 47 4.51 7.79 -2.37
C TRP A 47 4.27 7.70 -3.88
N GLU A 48 5.32 7.75 -4.68
CA GLU A 48 5.24 7.64 -6.14
C GLU A 48 5.65 6.25 -6.65
N TRP A 49 5.43 5.97 -7.94
CA TRP A 49 5.82 4.70 -8.56
C TRP A 49 7.34 4.43 -8.47
N SER A 50 8.15 5.50 -8.50
CA SER A 50 9.60 5.48 -8.37
C SER A 50 10.07 5.07 -6.98
N ASP A 51 9.37 5.52 -5.93
CA ASP A 51 9.64 5.18 -4.52
C ASP A 51 9.53 3.67 -4.28
N VAL A 52 8.49 3.06 -4.84
CA VAL A 52 8.24 1.60 -4.75
C VAL A 52 8.94 0.80 -5.85
N ARG A 53 9.79 1.46 -6.66
CA ARG A 53 10.61 0.89 -7.73
C ARG A 53 9.79 0.03 -8.71
N CYS A 54 8.63 0.51 -9.12
CA CYS A 54 7.74 -0.20 -10.04
C CYS A 54 7.32 0.67 -11.23
N HIS A 55 6.91 0.04 -12.33
CA HIS A 55 6.34 0.78 -13.46
C HIS A 55 4.89 1.21 -13.13
N PRO A 56 4.45 2.44 -13.44
CA PRO A 56 3.12 2.95 -13.07
C PRO A 56 1.95 2.08 -13.53
N ALA A 57 2.09 1.40 -14.68
CA ALA A 57 1.08 0.44 -15.16
C ALA A 57 0.81 -0.72 -14.18
N LYS A 58 1.79 -1.12 -13.36
CA LYS A 58 1.60 -2.16 -12.33
C LYS A 58 0.73 -1.66 -11.17
N LEU A 59 0.80 -0.36 -10.85
CA LEU A 59 0.00 0.22 -9.77
C LEU A 59 -1.49 0.27 -10.10
N VAL A 60 -1.86 0.27 -11.38
CA VAL A 60 -3.26 0.12 -11.79
C VAL A 60 -3.84 -1.16 -11.18
N LYS A 61 -3.08 -2.25 -11.12
CA LYS A 61 -3.53 -3.50 -10.52
C LYS A 61 -3.74 -3.40 -9.01
N CYS A 62 -2.90 -2.63 -8.30
CA CYS A 62 -3.12 -2.34 -6.89
C CYS A 62 -4.39 -1.51 -6.67
N ILE A 63 -4.69 -0.57 -7.57
CA ILE A 63 -5.87 0.28 -7.49
C ILE A 63 -7.14 -0.52 -7.77
N THR A 64 -7.16 -1.34 -8.82
CA THR A 64 -8.33 -2.15 -9.17
C THR A 64 -8.62 -3.25 -8.14
N ASN A 65 -7.64 -3.60 -7.32
CA ASN A 65 -7.79 -4.52 -6.20
C ASN A 65 -7.88 -3.78 -4.86
N ASP A 66 -8.26 -2.49 -4.83
CA ASP A 66 -8.44 -1.70 -3.60
C ASP A 66 -7.31 -1.89 -2.57
N ILE A 67 -6.05 -1.98 -3.02
CA ILE A 67 -4.87 -2.06 -2.14
C ILE A 67 -4.30 -0.66 -1.90
N CYS A 68 -4.28 0.16 -2.95
CA CYS A 68 -3.87 1.55 -2.88
C CYS A 68 -4.82 2.45 -3.67
N THR A 69 -4.77 3.75 -3.37
CA THR A 69 -5.52 4.79 -4.05
C THR A 69 -4.60 5.93 -4.46
N ILE A 70 -5.06 6.75 -5.41
CA ILE A 70 -4.34 7.97 -5.81
C ILE A 70 -4.68 9.05 -4.79
N SER A 71 -3.69 9.47 -4.01
CA SER A 71 -3.87 10.52 -3.00
C SER A 71 -3.66 11.93 -3.57
N TYR A 72 -2.84 12.08 -4.60
CA TYR A 72 -2.60 13.36 -5.25
C TYR A 72 -2.19 13.14 -6.70
N LYS A 73 -2.69 13.98 -7.60
CA LYS A 73 -2.33 13.92 -9.02
C LYS A 73 -2.07 15.33 -9.54
N SER A 74 -0.94 15.47 -10.21
CA SER A 74 -0.49 16.66 -10.91
C SER A 74 -0.06 16.26 -12.33
N ASN A 75 0.15 17.24 -13.23
CA ASN A 75 0.64 16.96 -14.58
C ASN A 75 2.01 16.25 -14.62
N ARG A 76 2.79 16.34 -13.54
CA ARG A 76 4.14 15.76 -13.43
C ARG A 76 4.25 14.61 -12.43
N TYR A 77 3.32 14.49 -11.49
CA TYR A 77 3.46 13.61 -10.32
C TYR A 77 2.15 12.89 -10.03
N THR A 78 2.24 11.62 -9.64
CA THR A 78 1.09 10.86 -9.15
C THR A 78 1.50 10.16 -7.86
N CYS A 79 0.92 10.62 -6.76
CA CYS A 79 1.17 10.06 -5.43
C CYS A 79 0.04 9.10 -5.08
N TYR A 80 0.42 8.01 -4.43
CA TYR A 80 -0.44 6.93 -4.01
C TYR A 80 -0.36 6.77 -2.49
N LYS A 81 -1.41 6.20 -1.91
CA LYS A 81 -1.46 5.77 -0.51
C LYS A 81 -2.10 4.39 -0.43
N LEU A 82 -1.63 3.57 0.50
CA LEU A 82 -2.29 2.33 0.86
C LEU A 82 -3.64 2.66 1.47
N LEU A 83 -4.68 1.92 1.07
CA LEU A 83 -6.02 2.11 1.61
C LEU A 83 -6.06 1.70 3.08
N ASN A 84 -5.50 0.53 3.39
CA ASN A 84 -5.32 0.06 4.75
C ASN A 84 -3.87 -0.40 4.97
N ARG A 85 -3.03 0.52 5.46
CA ARG A 85 -1.63 0.24 5.78
C ARG A 85 -1.49 -0.95 6.74
N LYS A 86 -2.30 -0.98 7.80
CA LYS A 86 -2.26 -2.04 8.82
C LYS A 86 -2.57 -3.42 8.21
N ALA A 87 -3.58 -3.51 7.36
CA ALA A 87 -3.90 -4.76 6.67
C ALA A 87 -2.74 -5.23 5.78
N VAL A 88 -2.11 -4.32 5.04
CA VAL A 88 -0.94 -4.62 4.21
C VAL A 88 0.25 -5.07 5.07
N GLU A 89 0.50 -4.41 6.19
CA GLU A 89 1.57 -4.77 7.15
C GLU A 89 1.38 -6.19 7.69
N ILE A 90 0.16 -6.52 8.14
CA ILE A 90 -0.20 -7.86 8.63
C ILE A 90 -0.07 -8.90 7.51
N ALA A 91 -0.57 -8.60 6.31
CA ALA A 91 -0.50 -9.50 5.14
C ALA A 91 0.95 -9.79 4.72
N LEU A 92 1.84 -8.80 4.84
CA LEU A 92 3.27 -8.98 4.57
C LEU A 92 4.03 -9.67 5.71
N GLY A 93 3.40 -9.87 6.87
CA GLY A 93 4.03 -10.37 8.09
C GLY A 93 4.99 -9.36 8.72
N MET A 94 4.84 -8.07 8.41
CA MET A 94 5.63 -6.98 8.99
C MET A 94 5.09 -6.69 10.38
N LYS A 95 5.69 -7.29 11.41
CA LYS A 95 5.42 -6.89 12.79
C LYS A 95 5.93 -5.46 13.01
N GLU A 96 5.15 -4.68 13.75
CA GLU A 96 5.56 -3.40 14.31
C GLU A 96 6.84 -3.66 15.14
N VAL A 97 7.98 -3.19 14.63
CA VAL A 97 9.23 -3.21 15.41
C VAL A 97 9.14 -1.98 16.29
N ASN A 98 8.94 -2.24 17.59
CA ASN A 98 8.91 -1.25 18.68
C ASN A 98 10.07 -0.27 18.61
#